data_AF-A0A6A4KXY4-F1
#
_entry.id   AF-A0A6A4KXY4-F1
#
_cell.length_a   1.000
_cell.length_b   1.000
_cell.length_c   1.000
_cell.angle_alpha   90.00
_cell.angle_beta   90.00
_cell.angle_gamma   90.00
#
_symmetry.space_group_name_H-M   'P 1'
#
loop_
_entity.id
_entity.type
_entity.pdbx_description
1 polymer ?
#
loop_
_entity_poly.entity_id
_entity_poly.type
_entity_poly.pdbx_seq_one_letter_code
_entity_poly.pdbx_strand_id
1 'polypeptide(L)'
;MINTVITNEIGDLEHQGVSVEERRLLLKTLEQEELRTQMKLSMYASVSSIIPNLEDHSKISGHVVQRDKKVVEMFEFDPLKATSFDYCNSIWEMVGL
;
A
#
# COMPACT_ATOMS: atom_id res chain seq x y z
N MET A 1 17.64 15.32 51.17
CA MET A 1 16.32 15.02 50.57
C MET A 1 16.18 15.62 49.17
N ILE A 2 16.55 16.89 48.95
CA ILE A 2 16.47 17.59 47.64
C ILE A 2 17.25 16.87 46.51
N ASN A 3 18.46 16.38 46.79
CA ASN A 3 19.27 15.69 45.77
C ASN A 3 18.61 14.43 45.21
N THR A 4 17.91 13.66 46.04
CA THR A 4 17.26 12.41 45.64
C THR A 4 16.04 12.65 44.74
N VAL A 5 15.30 13.74 44.99
CA VAL A 5 14.17 14.16 44.15
C VAL A 5 14.66 14.55 42.76
N ILE A 6 15.73 15.37 42.70
CA ILE A 6 16.34 15.80 41.43
C ILE A 6 16.88 14.59 40.64
N THR A 7 17.53 13.63 41.31
CA THR A 7 18.04 12.42 40.62
C THR A 7 16.92 11.56 40.03
N ASN A 8 15.78 11.44 40.72
CA ASN A 8 14.64 10.67 40.22
C ASN A 8 14.00 11.37 39.00
N GLU A 9 13.81 12.69 39.05
CA GLU A 9 13.27 13.45 37.92
C GLU A 9 14.18 13.35 36.69
N ILE A 10 15.50 13.36 36.87
CA ILE A 10 16.46 13.14 35.79
C ILE A 10 16.28 11.73 35.18
N GLY A 11 16.18 10.70 36.02
CA GLY A 11 15.96 9.32 35.55
C GLY A 11 14.64 9.15 34.79
N ASP A 12 13.57 9.79 35.26
CA ASP A 12 12.27 9.77 34.59
C ASP A 12 12.33 10.47 33.23
N LEU A 13 13.03 11.61 33.14
CA LEU A 13 13.24 12.33 31.88
C LEU A 13 14.10 11.54 30.89
N GLU A 14 15.15 10.87 31.35
CA GLU A 14 15.98 9.99 30.52
C GLU A 14 15.15 8.83 29.97
N HIS A 15 14.31 8.21 30.81
CA HIS A 15 13.43 7.13 30.38
C HIS A 15 12.38 7.60 29.36
N GLN A 16 11.79 8.78 29.58
CA GLN A 16 10.89 9.41 28.59
C GLN A 16 11.62 9.68 27.28
N GLY A 17 12.87 10.15 27.34
CA GLY A 17 13.70 10.41 26.17
C GLY A 17 13.89 9.17 25.30
N VAL A 18 14.17 8.01 25.92
CA VAL A 18 14.27 6.72 25.21
C VAL A 18 12.94 6.37 24.55
N SER A 19 11.82 6.46 25.28
CA SER A 19 10.49 6.13 24.74
C SER A 19 10.09 7.02 23.56
N VAL A 20 10.41 8.31 23.61
CA VAL A 20 10.15 9.25 22.51
C VAL A 20 10.99 8.90 21.27
N GLU A 21 12.26 8.54 21.46
CA GLU A 21 13.14 8.19 20.36
C GLU A 21 12.74 6.87 19.69
N GLU A 22 12.36 5.86 20.47
CA GLU A 22 11.81 4.60 19.96
C GLU A 22 10.56 4.84 19.10
N ARG A 23 9.63 5.68 19.59
CA ARG A 23 8.43 6.05 18.84
C ARG A 23 8.77 6.80 17.55
N ARG A 24 9.75 7.70 17.59
CA ARG A 24 10.22 8.46 16.41
C ARG A 24 10.77 7.52 15.33
N LEU A 25 11.56 6.53 15.72
CA LEU A 25 12.11 5.53 14.80
C LEU A 25 11.02 4.65 14.21
N LEU A 26 10.05 4.21 15.01
CA LEU A 26 8.90 3.45 14.53
C LEU A 26 8.11 4.23 13.48
N LEU A 27 7.79 5.50 13.75
CA LEU A 27 7.07 6.35 12.80
C LEU A 27 7.83 6.50 11.48
N LYS A 28 9.14 6.74 11.54
CA LYS A 28 9.99 6.84 10.35
C LYS A 28 9.95 5.57 9.50
N THR A 29 9.95 4.39 10.14
CA THR A 29 9.83 3.11 9.45
C THR A 29 8.46 2.96 8.77
N LEU A 30 7.38 3.30 9.47
CA LEU A 30 6.02 3.23 8.93
C LEU A 30 5.84 4.18 7.73
N GLU A 31 6.36 5.41 7.80
CA GLU A 31 6.33 6.36 6.68
C GLU A 31 7.09 5.82 5.47
N GLN A 32 8.24 5.18 5.69
CA GLN A 32 9.02 4.57 4.61
C GLN A 32 8.29 3.38 3.97
N GLU A 33 7.62 2.55 4.78
CA GLU A 33 6.81 1.42 4.30
C GLU A 33 5.57 1.88 3.53
N GLU A 34 4.91 2.93 3.98
CA GLU A 34 3.79 3.56 3.29
C GLU A 34 4.22 4.10 1.93
N LEU A 35 5.32 4.88 1.89
CA LEU A 35 5.87 5.39 0.63
C LEU A 35 6.22 4.26 -0.33
N ARG A 36 6.87 3.20 0.17
CA ARG A 36 7.23 2.03 -0.64
C ARG A 36 5.98 1.35 -1.22
N THR A 37 4.92 1.26 -0.43
CA THR A 37 3.64 0.67 -0.85
C THR A 37 2.99 1.54 -1.94
N GLN A 38 2.94 2.86 -1.74
CA GLN A 38 2.41 3.81 -2.72
C GLN A 38 3.20 3.75 -4.05
N MET A 39 4.53 3.73 -4.00
CA MET A 39 5.38 3.62 -5.19
C MET A 39 5.12 2.31 -5.96
N LYS A 40 4.96 1.20 -5.24
CA LYS A 40 4.65 -0.11 -5.84
C LYS A 40 3.29 -0.10 -6.54
N LEU A 41 2.26 0.48 -5.91
CA LEU A 41 0.94 0.62 -6.51
C LEU A 41 0.96 1.54 -7.74
N SER A 42 1.70 2.66 -7.65
CA SER A 42 1.88 3.59 -8.78
C SER A 42 2.54 2.89 -9.98
N MET A 43 3.58 2.10 -9.74
CA MET A 43 4.24 1.29 -10.77
C MET A 43 3.28 0.28 -11.41
N TYR A 44 2.45 -0.41 -10.62
CA TYR A 44 1.46 -1.33 -11.18
C TYR A 44 0.43 -0.61 -12.05
N ALA A 45 -0.08 0.53 -11.59
CA ALA A 45 -1.03 1.33 -12.36
C ALA A 45 -0.40 1.91 -13.63
N SER A 46 0.89 2.28 -13.61
CA SER A 46 1.58 2.84 -14.78
C SER A 46 1.81 1.81 -15.88
N VAL A 47 2.04 0.54 -15.52
CA VAL A 47 2.29 -0.54 -16.48
C VAL A 47 1.00 -1.14 -16.99
N SER A 48 0.07 -1.48 -16.09
CA SER A 48 -1.16 -2.16 -16.46
C SER A 48 -2.25 -1.21 -16.95
N SER A 49 -2.18 0.07 -16.57
CA SER A 49 -3.28 1.03 -16.77
C SER A 49 -4.62 0.56 -16.17
N ILE A 50 -4.58 -0.30 -15.15
CA ILE A 50 -5.76 -0.86 -14.50
C ILE A 50 -6.14 -0.05 -13.26
N ILE A 51 -7.44 0.17 -13.09
CA ILE A 51 -8.06 0.62 -11.84
C ILE A 51 -8.89 -0.56 -11.30
N PRO A 52 -8.41 -1.29 -10.28
CA PRO A 52 -9.16 -2.41 -9.71
C PRO A 52 -10.36 -1.91 -8.92
N ASN A 53 -11.44 -2.68 -8.94
CA ASN A 53 -12.55 -2.50 -8.00
C ASN A 53 -12.19 -3.16 -6.66
N LEU A 54 -12.25 -2.39 -5.58
CA LEU A 54 -11.90 -2.84 -4.23
C LEU A 54 -13.13 -3.07 -3.33
N GLU A 55 -14.35 -2.79 -3.82
CA GLU A 55 -15.57 -2.90 -3.03
C GLU A 55 -16.11 -4.33 -2.96
N ASP A 56 -16.00 -5.09 -4.06
CA ASP A 56 -16.51 -6.46 -4.16
C ASP A 56 -15.36 -7.47 -4.25
N HIS A 57 -15.11 -8.16 -3.14
CA HIS A 57 -14.07 -9.18 -3.04
C HIS A 57 -14.48 -10.57 -3.55
N SER A 58 -15.75 -10.76 -3.96
CA SER A 58 -16.22 -12.04 -4.51
C SER A 58 -15.74 -12.28 -5.95
N LYS A 59 -15.31 -11.21 -6.63
CA LYS A 59 -14.92 -11.21 -8.04
C LYS A 59 -13.66 -10.40 -8.29
N ILE A 60 -12.96 -10.72 -9.38
CA ILE A 60 -11.85 -9.91 -9.88
C ILE A 60 -12.42 -8.95 -10.89
N SER A 61 -12.56 -7.67 -10.55
CA SER A 61 -13.18 -6.67 -11.42
C SER A 61 -12.43 -5.34 -11.42
N GLY A 62 -12.66 -4.53 -12.44
CA GLY A 62 -12.00 -3.24 -12.58
C GLY A 62 -12.13 -2.67 -13.98
N HIS A 63 -11.30 -1.67 -14.27
CA HIS A 63 -11.28 -0.97 -15.55
C HIS A 63 -9.86 -0.90 -16.10
N VAL A 64 -9.70 -1.12 -17.40
CA VAL A 64 -8.49 -0.82 -18.17
C VAL A 64 -8.64 0.56 -18.79
N VAL A 65 -7.70 1.47 -18.50
CA VAL A 65 -7.74 2.86 -18.96
C VAL A 65 -6.71 3.09 -20.05
N GLN A 66 -7.14 3.09 -21.31
CA GLN A 66 -6.26 3.38 -22.45
C GLN A 66 -6.27 4.90 -22.72
N ARG A 67 -5.36 5.64 -22.07
CA ARG A 67 -5.32 7.12 -22.12
C ARG A 67 -5.21 7.67 -23.55
N ASP A 68 -4.35 7.08 -24.37
CA ASP A 68 -4.11 7.54 -25.75
C ASP A 68 -5.35 7.39 -26.62
N LYS A 69 -6.12 6.32 -26.39
CA LYS A 69 -7.36 6.04 -27.13
C LYS A 69 -8.60 6.65 -26.48
N LYS A 70 -8.47 7.22 -25.28
CA LYS A 70 -9.58 7.69 -24.43
C LYS A 70 -10.65 6.62 -24.20
N VAL A 71 -10.23 5.35 -24.11
CA VAL A 71 -11.11 4.20 -23.89
C VAL A 71 -10.99 3.73 -22.45
N VAL A 72 -12.13 3.41 -21.85
CA VAL A 72 -12.21 2.71 -20.56
C VAL A 72 -13.00 1.43 -20.79
N GLU A 73 -12.34 0.29 -20.61
CA GLU A 73 -12.94 -1.03 -20.75
C GLU A 73 -13.09 -1.68 -19.38
N MET A 74 -14.28 -2.19 -19.07
CA MET A 74 -14.58 -2.83 -17.79
C MET A 74 -14.38 -4.34 -17.91
N PHE A 75 -13.79 -4.97 -16.89
CA PHE A 75 -13.68 -6.42 -16.78
C PHE A 75 -14.27 -6.93 -15.47
N GLU A 76 -14.77 -8.16 -15.50
CA GLU A 76 -15.26 -8.88 -14.34
C GLU A 76 -15.03 -10.39 -14.55
N PHE A 77 -14.36 -11.01 -13.57
CA PHE A 77 -14.05 -12.43 -13.59
C PHE A 77 -14.50 -13.10 -12.29
N ASP A 78 -15.06 -14.29 -12.43
CA ASP A 78 -15.40 -15.17 -11.32
C ASP A 78 -14.16 -16.01 -10.95
N PRO A 79 -13.59 -15.88 -9.74
CA PRO A 79 -12.37 -16.60 -9.34
C PRO A 79 -12.48 -18.13 -9.46
N LEU A 80 -13.69 -18.69 -9.56
CA LEU A 80 -13.93 -20.14 -9.65
C LEU A 80 -14.02 -20.67 -11.09
N LYS A 81 -14.15 -19.80 -12.11
CA LYS A 81 -14.40 -20.23 -13.50
C LYS A 81 -13.15 -20.54 -14.32
N ALA A 82 -12.00 -19.98 -13.98
CA ALA A 82 -10.73 -20.20 -14.69
C ALA A 82 -9.54 -20.01 -13.75
N THR A 83 -8.34 -20.32 -14.23
CA THR A 83 -7.13 -20.17 -13.42
C THR A 83 -6.69 -18.70 -13.38
N SER A 84 -5.88 -18.34 -12.39
CA SER A 84 -5.24 -17.02 -12.34
C SER A 84 -4.39 -16.74 -13.58
N PHE A 85 -3.83 -17.78 -14.21
CA PHE A 85 -3.05 -17.64 -15.45
C PHE A 85 -3.94 -17.23 -16.62
N ASP A 86 -5.10 -17.87 -16.77
CA ASP A 86 -6.06 -17.55 -17.83
C ASP A 86 -6.54 -16.09 -17.71
N TYR A 87 -6.90 -15.67 -16.50
CA TYR A 87 -7.32 -14.29 -16.26
C TYR A 87 -6.21 -13.28 -16.47
N CYS A 88 -4.98 -13.57 -16.04
CA CYS A 88 -3.84 -12.70 -16.32
C CYS A 88 -3.64 -12.51 -17.82
N ASN A 89 -3.70 -13.58 -18.63
CA ASN A 89 -3.56 -13.48 -20.08
C ASN A 89 -4.68 -12.62 -20.69
N SER A 90 -5.93 -12.88 -20.33
CA SER A 90 -7.06 -12.08 -20.83
C SER A 90 -6.93 -10.60 -20.46
N ILE A 91 -6.46 -10.29 -19.25
CA ILE A 91 -6.21 -8.91 -18.82
C ILE A 91 -5.09 -8.27 -19.64
N TRP A 92 -3.95 -8.95 -19.83
CA TRP A 92 -2.85 -8.40 -20.63
C TRP A 92 -3.23 -8.19 -22.10
N GLU A 93 -4.05 -9.08 -22.68
CA GLU A 93 -4.62 -8.90 -24.02
C GLU A 93 -5.46 -7.61 -24.11
N MET A 94 -6.26 -7.29 -23.08
CA MET A 94 -7.03 -6.03 -23.01
C MET A 94 -6.13 -4.80 -22.86
N VAL A 95 -5.03 -4.91 -22.10
CA VAL A 95 -4.04 -3.83 -21.95
C VAL A 95 -3.34 -3.54 -23.28
N GLY A 96 -3.18 -4.55 -24.13
CA GLY A 96 -2.59 -4.42 -25.46
C GLY A 96 -1.05 -4.40 -25.44
N LEU A 97 -0.46 -5.12 -24.49
CA LEU A 97 0.99 -5.41 -24.42
C LEU A 97 1.32 -6.79 -24.98
#